data_AF-A0A7R9NQ13-F1
#
_entry.id   AF-A0A7R9NQ13-F1
#
_cell.length_a   1.000
_cell.length_b   1.000
_cell.length_c   1.000
_cell.angle_alpha   90.00
_cell.angle_beta   90.00
_cell.angle_gamma   90.00
#
_symmetry.space_group_name_H-M   'P 1'
#
loop_
_entity.id
_entity.type
_entity.pdbx_description
1 polymer ?
#
loop_
_entity_poly.entity_id
_entity_poly.type
_entity_poly.pdbx_seq_one_letter_code
_entity_poly.pdbx_strand_id
1 'polypeptide(L)' 'SHRIAQCKKTHTIAETLVLPAAIDMAKTMFGQSDANQLRQIPLADNTIGRRIDDISEDLCDQLVSRMRTSKF' A
#
# COMPACT_ATOMS: atom_id res chain seq x y z
N SER A 1 1.18 -7.15 2.21
CA SER A 1 0.05 -6.76 3.08
C SER A 1 -1.02 -7.83 3.27
N HIS A 2 -1.11 -8.88 2.43
CA HIS A 2 -2.20 -9.86 2.48
C HIS A 2 -2.53 -10.42 3.88
N ARG A 3 -1.51 -10.86 4.65
CA ARG A 3 -1.70 -11.40 6.01
C ARG A 3 -2.23 -10.35 7.00
N ILE A 4 -1.75 -9.11 6.89
CA ILE A 4 -2.19 -7.98 7.72
C ILE A 4 -3.66 -7.64 7.41
N ALA A 5 -4.04 -7.65 6.12
CA ALA A 5 -5.41 -7.45 5.69
C ALA A 5 -6.35 -8.57 6.16
N GLN A 6 -5.94 -9.84 6.06
CA GLN A 6 -6.70 -10.98 6.61
C GLN A 6 -6.94 -10.84 8.11
N CYS A 7 -5.95 -10.33 8.86
CA CYS A 7 -6.06 -10.06 10.28
C CYS A 7 -6.79 -8.76 10.62
N LYS A 8 -7.32 -8.03 9.62
CA LYS A 8 -7.99 -6.73 9.77
C LYS A 8 -7.14 -5.70 10.54
N LYS A 9 -5.82 -5.76 10.37
CA LYS A 9 -4.90 -4.79 10.98
C LYS A 9 -4.61 -3.65 10.00
N THR A 10 -4.26 -2.48 10.54
CA THR A 10 -3.89 -1.32 9.74
C THR A 10 -2.55 -1.56 9.05
N HIS A 11 -2.34 -0.98 7.88
CA HIS A 11 -1.06 -1.03 7.18
C HIS A 11 0.08 -0.41 8.00
N THR A 12 -0.23 0.57 8.85
CA THR A 12 0.70 1.17 9.82
C THR A 12 1.41 0.11 10.67
N ILE A 13 0.75 -0.99 11.06
CA ILE A 13 1.42 -2.04 11.85
C ILE A 13 2.51 -2.76 11.04
N ALA A 14 2.35 -2.83 9.71
CA ALA A 14 3.35 -3.38 8.81
C ALA A 14 4.63 -2.55 8.87
N GLU A 15 4.48 -1.24 8.90
CA GLU A 15 5.56 -0.27 8.72
C GLU A 15 6.27 0.02 10.05
N THR A 16 5.50 0.17 11.13
CA THR A 16 6.06 0.55 12.44
C THR A 16 6.56 -0.62 13.25
N LEU A 17 6.12 -1.85 12.95
CA LEU A 17 6.48 -3.04 13.74
C LEU A 17 6.97 -4.21 12.90
N VAL A 18 6.20 -4.66 11.92
CA VAL A 18 6.53 -5.89 11.17
C VAL A 18 7.80 -5.72 10.34
N LEU A 19 7.95 -4.60 9.63
CA LEU A 19 9.13 -4.33 8.81
C LEU A 19 10.40 -4.16 9.67
N PRO A 20 10.41 -3.34 10.74
CA PRO A 20 11.55 -3.27 11.66
C PRO A 20 11.95 -4.65 12.21
N ALA A 21 10.97 -5.43 12.67
CA ALA A 21 11.24 -6.78 13.18
C ALA A 21 11.84 -7.71 12.11
N ALA A 22 11.34 -7.63 10.87
CA ALA A 22 11.90 -8.39 9.75
C ALA A 22 13.34 -7.98 9.40
N ILE A 23 13.63 -6.67 9.45
CA ILE A 23 14.98 -6.13 9.26
C ILE A 23 15.92 -6.63 10.36
N ASP A 24 15.51 -6.61 11.62
CA ASP A 24 16.33 -7.05 12.75
C ASP A 24 16.63 -8.56 12.66
N MET A 25 15.62 -9.36 12.31
CA MET A 25 15.79 -10.80 12.05
C MET A 25 16.76 -11.03 10.89
N ALA A 26 16.56 -10.38 9.75
CA ALA A 26 17.42 -10.55 8.58
C ALA A 26 18.86 -10.10 8.85
N LYS A 27 19.04 -9.00 9.60
CA LYS A 27 20.35 -8.51 10.02
C LYS A 27 21.08 -9.53 10.88
N THR A 28 20.36 -10.16 11.81
CA THR A 28 20.91 -11.16 12.72
C THR A 28 21.27 -12.45 11.99
N MET A 29 20.43 -12.89 11.06
CA MET A 29 20.59 -14.18 10.38
C MET A 29 21.52 -14.13 9.16
N PHE A 30 21.47 -13.04 8.41
CA PHE A 30 22.09 -12.94 7.08
C PHE A 30 23.02 -11.73 6.95
N GLY A 31 23.06 -10.84 7.95
CA GLY A 31 23.92 -9.66 7.96
C GLY A 31 23.26 -8.42 7.38
N GLN A 32 24.00 -7.31 7.41
CA GLN A 32 23.45 -5.98 7.14
C GLN A 32 23.11 -5.75 5.65
N SER A 33 23.82 -6.38 4.72
CA SER A 33 23.55 -6.26 3.28
C SER A 33 22.14 -6.71 2.95
N ASP A 34 21.77 -7.87 3.47
CA ASP A 34 20.52 -8.55 3.13
C ASP A 34 19.35 -7.87 3.85
N ALA A 35 19.58 -7.42 5.09
CA ALA A 35 18.63 -6.59 5.83
C ALA A 35 18.28 -5.27 5.10
N ASN A 36 19.23 -4.67 4.38
CA ASN A 36 18.99 -3.44 3.65
C ASN A 36 18.09 -3.64 2.41
N GLN A 37 18.05 -4.84 1.83
CA GLN A 37 17.15 -5.14 0.71
C GLN A 37 15.68 -5.04 1.13
N LEU A 38 15.37 -5.41 2.39
CA LEU A 38 14.01 -5.30 2.93
C LEU A 38 13.52 -3.85 3.03
N ARG A 39 14.42 -2.88 3.21
CA ARG A 39 14.07 -1.45 3.24
C ARG A 39 13.63 -0.90 1.89
N GLN A 40 14.03 -1.57 0.80
CA GLN A 40 13.64 -1.16 -0.56
C GLN A 40 12.27 -1.70 -0.97
N ILE A 41 11.67 -2.60 -0.17
CA ILE A 41 10.32 -3.08 -0.43
C ILE A 41 9.37 -1.88 -0.26
N PRO A 42 8.69 -1.42 -1.32
CA PRO A 42 7.75 -0.33 -1.19
C PRO A 42 6.62 -0.78 -0.26
N LEU A 43 6.58 -0.19 0.93
CA LEU A 43 5.46 -0.32 1.83
C LEU A 43 4.30 0.50 1.26
N ALA A 44 3.10 -0.02 1.46
CA ALA A 44 1.89 0.50 0.88
C ALA A 44 1.39 1.74 1.65
N ASP A 45 2.25 2.72 1.87
CA ASP A 45 1.94 3.95 2.62
C ASP A 45 1.02 4.88 1.81
N ASN A 46 0.87 4.58 0.53
CA ASN A 46 -0.02 5.28 -0.40
C ASN A 46 -1.30 4.48 -0.69
N THR A 47 -1.68 3.47 0.09
CA THR A 47 -2.91 2.71 -0.23
C THR A 47 -4.19 3.53 -0.03
N ILE A 48 -4.24 4.44 0.95
CA ILE A 48 -5.43 5.29 1.14
C ILE A 48 -5.43 6.43 0.12
N GLY A 49 -4.31 7.15 -0.04
CA GLY A 49 -4.20 8.22 -1.04
C GLY A 49 -4.49 7.70 -2.45
N ARG A 50 -3.79 6.64 -2.87
CA ARG A 50 -4.00 6.03 -4.18
C ARG A 50 -5.42 5.50 -4.36
N ARG A 51 -6.05 4.90 -3.33
CA ARG A 51 -7.47 4.50 -3.41
C ARG A 51 -8.42 5.70 -3.49
N ILE A 52 -8.12 6.82 -2.81
CA ILE A 52 -8.92 8.04 -2.91
C ILE A 52 -8.78 8.63 -4.30
N ASP A 53 -7.55 8.68 -4.83
CA ASP A 53 -7.26 9.15 -6.19
C ASP A 53 -7.96 8.26 -7.22
N ASP A 54 -7.84 6.93 -7.10
CA ASP A 54 -8.49 5.95 -7.98
C ASP A 54 -10.03 6.08 -7.94
N ILE A 55 -10.62 6.25 -6.74
CA ILE A 55 -12.08 6.46 -6.59
C ILE A 55 -12.51 7.80 -7.18
N SER A 56 -11.69 8.85 -7.01
CA SER A 56 -11.96 10.18 -7.56
C SER A 56 -11.90 10.17 -9.09
N GLU A 57 -10.92 9.48 -9.67
CA GLU A 57 -10.76 9.33 -11.11
C GLU A 57 -11.94 8.55 -11.71
N ASP A 58 -12.30 7.40 -11.12
CA ASP A 58 -13.45 6.60 -11.54
C ASP A 58 -14.77 7.41 -11.47
N LEU A 59 -14.99 8.17 -10.40
CA LEU A 59 -16.18 9.02 -10.28
C LEU A 59 -16.22 10.11 -11.37
N CYS A 60 -15.07 10.74 -11.66
CA CYS A 60 -14.94 11.72 -12.74
C CYS A 60 -15.27 11.09 -14.10
N ASP A 61 -14.71 9.92 -14.39
CA ASP A 61 -14.95 9.20 -15.64
C ASP A 61 -16.42 8.79 -15.82
N GLN A 62 -17.05 8.30 -14.75
CA GLN A 62 -18.49 8.00 -14.75
C GLN A 62 -19.32 9.24 -15.04
N LEU A 63 -18.99 10.38 -14.43
CA LEU A 63 -19.71 11.64 -14.64
C LEU A 63 -19.55 12.13 -16.09
N VAL A 64 -18.32 12.15 -16.61
CA VAL A 64 -18.01 12.56 -17.99
C VAL A 64 -18.70 11.63 -18.99
N SER A 65 -18.67 10.32 -18.75
CA SER A 65 -19.35 9.32 -19.58
C SER A 65 -20.86 9.56 -19.61
N ARG A 66 -21.48 9.82 -18.45
CA ARG A 66 -22.91 10.17 -18.35
C ARG A 66 -23.24 11.46 -19.07
N MET A 67 -22.42 12.50 -18.97
CA MET A 67 -22.63 13.76 -19.70
C MET A 67 -22.54 13.56 -21.21
N ARG A 68 -21.61 12.73 -21.69
CA ARG A 68 -21.45 12.43 -23.13
C ARG A 68 -22.58 11.57 -23.69
N THR A 69 -23.15 10.68 -22.88
CA THR A 69 -24.27 9.82 -23.29
C THR A 69 -25.64 10.45 -23.04
N SER A 70 -25.72 11.48 -22.20
CA SER A 70 -26.92 12.29 -22.01
C SER A 70 -27.20 13.10 -23.28
N LYS A 71 -28.23 12.68 -24.03
CA LYS A 71 -28.84 13.54 -25.05
C LYS A 71 -29.65 14.60 -24.32
N PHE A 72 -29.17 15.84 -24.32
CA PHE A 72 -30.07 16.99 -24.22
C PHE A 72 -30.92 17.07 -25.48
#